data_AF-A0A4U9D5A3-F1
#
_entry.id   AF-A0A4U9D5A3-F1
#
_cell.length_a   1.000
_cell.length_b   1.000
_cell.length_c   1.000
_cell.angle_alpha   90.00
_cell.angle_beta   90.00
_cell.angle_gamma   90.00
#
_symmetry.space_group_name_H-M   'P 1'
#
loop_
_entity.id
_entity.type
_entity.pdbx_description
1 polymer ?
#
loop_
_entity_poly.entity_id
_entity_poly.type
_entity_poly.pdbx_seq_one_letter_code
_entity_poly.pdbx_strand_id
1 'polypeptide(L)' 'MVAQSYVRPRLRPGDEIIVSEAEHHANLVPWLMVAEQTGARVVKLPIGADRLPDVASLPSLITPAQPGAGHWPDV' A
#
# COMPACT_ATOMS: atom_id res chain seq x y z
N MET A 1 -0.21 13.91 -3.16
CA MET A 1 -1.24 14.06 -4.22
C MET A 1 -1.67 12.70 -4.78
N VAL A 2 -0.74 11.80 -5.15
CA VAL A 2 -1.04 10.47 -5.75
C VAL A 2 -2.03 9.60 -4.95
N ALA A 3 -1.79 9.41 -3.65
CA ALA A 3 -2.67 8.58 -2.81
C ALA A 3 -4.14 9.03 -2.87
N GLN A 4 -4.38 10.33 -2.77
CA GLN A 4 -5.72 10.92 -2.73
C GLN A 4 -6.35 11.11 -4.11
N SER A 5 -5.59 11.52 -5.12
CA SER A 5 -6.15 11.82 -6.45
C SER A 5 -6.27 10.60 -7.36
N TYR A 6 -5.33 9.65 -7.25
CA TYR A 6 -5.24 8.51 -8.17
C TYR A 6 -5.65 7.20 -7.50
N VAL A 7 -5.13 6.92 -6.30
CA VAL A 7 -5.34 5.61 -5.67
C VAL A 7 -6.67 5.51 -4.94
N ARG A 8 -7.09 6.56 -4.21
CA ARG A 8 -8.37 6.60 -3.48
C ARG A 8 -9.59 6.09 -4.25
N PRO A 9 -9.90 6.55 -5.48
CA PRO A 9 -11.09 6.09 -6.20
C PRO A 9 -10.99 4.64 -6.71
N ARG A 10 -9.82 3.98 -6.58
CA ARG A 10 -9.56 2.63 -7.07
C ARG A 10 -9.53 1.58 -5.95
N LEU A 11 -9.25 2.00 -4.72
CA LEU A 11 -9.23 1.12 -3.55
C LEU A 11 -10.63 0.70 -3.14
N ARG A 12 -10.72 -0.54 -2.64
CA ARG A 12 -11.92 -1.14 -2.06
C ARG A 12 -11.67 -1.57 -0.62
N PRO A 13 -12.74 -1.75 0.17
CA PRO A 13 -12.62 -2.37 1.47
C PRO A 13 -11.89 -3.71 1.37
N GLY A 14 -10.86 -3.90 2.19
CA GLY A 14 -10.03 -5.11 2.21
C GLY A 14 -8.83 -5.13 1.26
N ASP A 15 -8.68 -4.14 0.38
CA ASP A 15 -7.44 -4.00 -0.41
C ASP A 15 -6.25 -3.67 0.50
N GLU A 16 -5.05 -4.05 0.08
CA GLU A 16 -3.82 -3.85 0.84
C GLU A 16 -2.89 -2.83 0.17
N ILE A 17 -2.29 -1.97 1.00
CA ILE A 17 -1.28 -0.98 0.60
C ILE A 17 -0.01 -1.31 1.37
N ILE A 18 0.99 -1.86 0.68
CA ILE A 18 2.27 -2.19 1.31
C ILE A 18 3.11 -0.92 1.41
N VAL A 19 3.57 -0.59 2.62
CA VAL A 19 4.37 0.61 2.92
C VAL A 19 5.53 0.21 3.83
N SER A 20 6.74 0.68 3.54
CA SER A 20 7.92 0.43 4.37
C SER A 20 7.82 1.10 5.74
N GLU A 21 8.41 0.48 6.77
CA GLU A 21 8.57 1.14 8.08
C GLU A 21 9.57 2.31 8.03
N ALA A 22 10.40 2.40 6.99
CA ALA A 22 11.36 3.49 6.79
C ALA A 22 10.77 4.73 6.08
N GLU A 23 9.46 4.75 5.80
CA GLU A 23 8.86 5.88 5.09
C GLU A 23 8.87 7.18 5.89
N HIS A 24 9.22 8.28 5.22
CA HIS A 24 9.02 9.62 5.78
C HIS A 24 7.52 9.91 5.93
N HIS A 25 7.13 10.72 6.93
CA HIS A 25 5.73 11.04 7.21
C HIS A 25 4.96 11.56 5.99
N ALA A 26 5.61 12.32 5.11
CA ALA A 26 5.01 12.83 3.88
C ALA A 26 4.59 11.73 2.91
N ASN A 27 5.23 10.56 2.97
CA ASN A 27 4.83 9.39 2.20
C ASN A 27 3.88 8.48 3.00
N LEU A 28 4.06 8.31 4.31
CA LEU A 28 3.21 7.41 5.12
C LEU A 28 1.79 7.93 5.36
N VAL A 29 1.65 9.18 5.82
CA VAL A 29 0.36 9.73 6.28
C VAL A 29 -0.72 9.70 5.18
N PRO A 30 -0.43 10.08 3.92
CA PRO A 30 -1.44 10.00 2.86
C PRO A 30 -1.99 8.59 2.63
N TRP A 31 -1.18 7.55 2.82
CA TRP A 31 -1.61 6.15 2.70
C TRP A 31 -2.47 5.70 3.87
N LEU A 32 -2.15 6.14 5.10
CA LEU A 32 -2.98 5.88 6.27
C LEU A 32 -4.37 6.53 6.11
N MET A 33 -4.41 7.79 5.67
CA MET A 33 -5.68 8.51 5.44
C MET A 33 -6.54 7.84 4.37
N VAL A 34 -5.94 7.40 3.26
CA VAL A 34 -6.73 6.76 2.19
C VAL A 34 -7.21 5.37 2.58
N ALA A 35 -6.42 4.63 3.36
CA ALA A 35 -6.81 3.34 3.90
C ALA A 35 -8.04 3.49 4.82
N GLU A 36 -8.00 4.44 5.75
CA GLU A 36 -9.13 4.76 6.63
C GLU A 36 -10.39 5.15 5.83
N GLN A 37 -10.25 5.99 4.80
CA GLN A 37 -11.37 6.46 3.98
C GLN A 37 -12.02 5.39 3.10
N THR A 38 -11.29 4.33 2.75
CA THR A 38 -11.72 3.32 1.76
C THR A 38 -11.98 1.95 2.38
N GLY A 39 -11.58 1.74 3.64
CA GLY A 39 -11.60 0.42 4.28
C GLY A 39 -10.47 -0.50 3.81
N ALA A 40 -9.49 0.02 3.07
CA ALA A 40 -8.25 -0.69 2.77
C ALA A 40 -7.34 -0.77 4.01
N ARG A 41 -6.29 -1.58 3.95
CA ARG A 41 -5.32 -1.78 5.03
C ARG A 41 -3.92 -1.40 4.62
N VAL A 42 -3.21 -0.66 5.47
CA VAL A 42 -1.75 -0.49 5.32
C VAL A 42 -1.05 -1.71 5.91
N VAL A 43 -0.24 -2.38 5.08
CA VAL A 43 0.59 -3.53 5.44
C VAL A 43 2.03 -3.05 5.51
N LYS A 44 2.74 -3.39 6.59
CA LYS A 44 4.11 -2.95 6.80
C LYS A 44 5.10 -3.86 6.07
N LEU A 45 5.99 -3.25 5.29
CA LEU A 45 7.22 -3.89 4.82
C LEU A 45 8.32 -3.66 5.87
N PRO A 46 8.81 -4.72 6.54
CA PRO A 46 9.77 -4.59 7.63
C PRO A 46 11.14 -4.09 7.15
N ILE A 47 11.93 -3.63 8.11
CA ILE A 47 13.33 -3.25 7.90
C ILE A 47 14.25 -4.43 8.23
N GLY A 48 15.15 -4.76 7.31
CA GLY A 48 16.18 -5.76 7.48
C GLY A 48 17.32 -5.31 8.39
N ALA A 49 18.24 -6.23 8.69
CA ALA A 49 19.40 -5.96 9.55
C ALA A 49 20.36 -4.89 8.99
N ASP A 50 20.35 -4.69 7.67
CA ASP A 50 21.11 -3.65 6.96
C ASP A 50 20.45 -2.26 7.00
N ARG A 51 19.32 -2.14 7.71
CA ARG A 51 18.50 -0.93 7.82
C ARG A 51 17.85 -0.50 6.51
N LEU A 52 17.73 -1.41 5.55
CA LEU A 52 16.97 -1.20 4.33
C LEU A 52 15.62 -1.94 4.43
N PRO A 53 14.60 -1.53 3.65
CA PRO A 53 13.39 -2.33 3.50
C PRO A 53 13.73 -3.74 3.05
N ASP A 54 13.17 -4.74 3.73
CA ASP A 54 13.40 -6.16 3.41
C ASP A 54 12.60 -6.55 2.17
N VAL A 55 13.09 -6.13 1.00
CA VAL A 55 12.49 -6.41 -0.31
C VAL A 55 12.34 -7.91 -0.56
N ALA A 56 13.21 -8.75 0.04
CA ALA A 56 13.12 -10.20 -0.12
C ALA A 56 11.85 -10.78 0.53
N SER A 57 11.26 -10.09 1.52
CA SER A 57 9.99 -10.47 2.14
C SER A 57 8.75 -10.12 1.30
N LEU A 58 8.87 -9.22 0.30
CA LEU A 58 7.73 -8.74 -0.49
C LEU A 58 6.86 -9.85 -1.12
N PRO A 59 7.42 -10.94 -1.69
CA PRO A 59 6.58 -12.01 -2.26
C PRO A 59 5.61 -12.63 -1.26
N SER A 60 5.92 -12.61 0.04
CA SER A 60 5.03 -13.11 1.09
C SER A 60 3.94 -12.11 1.49
N LEU A 61 4.14 -10.83 1.20
CA LEU A 61 3.21 -9.74 1.49
C LEU A 61 2.28 -9.44 0.31
N ILE A 62 2.69 -9.75 -0.91
CA ILE A 62 1.88 -9.52 -2.11
C ILE A 62 0.81 -10.60 -2.20
N THR A 63 -0.44 -10.22 -1.91
CA THR A 63 -1.61 -11.08 -2.09
C THR A 63 -2.36 -10.74 -3.38
N PRO A 64 -3.16 -11.67 -3.94
CA PRO A 64 -4.05 -11.37 -5.05
C PRO A 64 -4.97 -10.19 -4.71
N ALA A 65 -5.23 -9.35 -5.72
CA ALA A 65 -6.22 -8.29 -5.57
C ALA A 65 -7.60 -8.89 -5.31
N GLN A 66 -8.43 -8.19 -4.53
CA GLN A 66 -9.79 -8.66 -4.23
C GLN A 66 -10.59 -8.84 -5.54
N PRO A 67 -11.50 -9.82 -5.63
CA PRO A 67 -12.30 -10.04 -6.83
C PRO A 67 -13.02 -8.76 -7.29
N GLY A 68 -12.73 -8.34 -8.51
CA GLY A 68 -13.27 -7.11 -9.11
C GLY A 68 -12.49 -5.83 -8.79
N ALA A 69 -11.44 -5.87 -7.98
CA ALA A 69 -10.50 -4.75 -7.82
C ALA A 69 -10.06 -4.24 -9.20
N GLY A 70 -10.11 -2.93 -9.36
CA GLY A 70 -10.18 -2.27 -10.67
C GLY A 70 -9.11 -2.74 -11.65
N HIS A 71 -9.53 -2.94 -12.90
CA HIS A 71 -8.64 -3.02 -14.05
C HIS A 71 -7.69 -1.83 -14.00
N TRP A 72 -6.45 -2.09 -13.59
CA TRP A 72 -5.38 -1.13 -13.74
C TRP A 72 -5.22 -0.92 -15.25
N PRO A 73 -5.35 0.32 -15.75
CA PRO A 73 -5.08 0.56 -17.16
C PRO A 73 -3.63 0.14 -17.42
N ASP A 74 -3.42 -0.65 -18.47
CA ASP A 74 -2.08 -1.01 -18.93
C ASP A 74 -1.31 0.29 -19.16
N VAL A 75 -0.27 0.53 -18.36
CA VAL A 75 0.72 1.61 -18.55
C VAL A 75 1.88 1.11 -19.40
#